data_AF-I1CIE0-F1
#
_entry.id   AF-I1CIE0-F1
#
_cell.length_a   1.000
_cell.length_b   1.000
_cell.length_c   1.000
_cell.angle_alpha   90.00
_cell.angle_beta   90.00
_cell.angle_gamma   90.00
#
_symmetry.space_group_name_H-M   'P 1'
#
loop_
_entity.id
_entity.type
_entity.pdbx_description
1 polymer ?
#
loop_
_entity_poly.entity_id
_entity_poly.type
_entity_poly.pdbx_seq_one_letter_code
_entity_poly.pdbx_strand_id
1 'polypeptide(L)'
;MCLPRSSGGLGVLDPGIQQHALQLRWLIPLLSGAPIGPPATFWTSPMICNSVVLPRLADCLLHHLQSDTTSSVFTWPLADYRLSFVFHDLRPPYVRSSSSPFHLFFQAIDRLPHNFHSVIVNANTCLQLPISGVLRAPPVPPLKRSISQLRLSLVYLVDPTTNRLRARTNSELQVHPYLARRFLRMVRHNSILLSPFLVRPFIPACYAHLGPNPFKPDLSHGIDAAPFISALDLLSGASSSPMSSKQFRRLCLQDLTSSTYTSPLTALAWKKFWGYPVSHACRNVWYRLLHRKIPHRSLLNRLIPSYFPFDACSVCATGSNTLEHFLYDCPKKWLVWQTVWDEYFRLLPLTTNQLQKALFHLEFPPPICCPLPVSPAIVVGYTLLGVWRATWQLIFNNQLFAPSIVIQSARRLIRQAYREELFLQGCAHRALPLFSFH
;
A
#
# COMPACT_ATOMS: atom_id res chain seq x y z
N MET A 1 6.77 -7.52 2.14
CA MET A 1 6.48 -8.79 1.41
C MET A 1 5.63 -8.54 0.19
N CYS A 2 4.61 -7.68 0.26
CA CYS A 2 3.67 -7.43 -0.84
C CYS A 2 4.22 -6.59 -2.01
N LEU A 3 5.45 -6.07 -1.89
CA LEU A 3 6.11 -5.34 -2.97
C LEU A 3 6.59 -6.29 -4.08
N PRO A 4 6.82 -5.78 -5.29
CA PRO A 4 7.48 -6.54 -6.36
C PRO A 4 8.87 -7.04 -5.94
N ARG A 5 9.32 -8.13 -6.58
CA ARG A 5 10.68 -8.66 -6.38
C ARG A 5 11.77 -7.65 -6.73
N SER A 6 11.52 -6.75 -7.69
CA SER A 6 12.41 -5.65 -8.06
C SER A 6 12.54 -4.55 -6.99
N SER A 7 11.64 -4.51 -6.01
CA SER A 7 11.68 -3.57 -4.88
C SER A 7 11.93 -4.28 -3.54
N GLY A 8 12.41 -5.53 -3.60
CA GLY A 8 12.73 -6.32 -2.42
C GLY A 8 11.54 -6.98 -1.75
N GLY A 9 10.37 -7.01 -2.37
CA GLY A 9 9.27 -7.85 -1.90
C GLY A 9 9.30 -9.25 -2.50
N LEU A 10 8.27 -10.04 -2.20
CA LEU A 10 8.14 -11.41 -2.70
C LEU A 10 7.19 -11.49 -3.91
N GLY A 11 6.54 -10.38 -4.27
CA GLY A 11 5.48 -10.35 -5.29
C GLY A 11 4.15 -10.95 -4.80
N VAL A 12 3.98 -11.12 -3.49
CA VAL A 12 2.73 -11.62 -2.90
C VAL A 12 1.69 -10.50 -2.93
N LEU A 13 0.42 -10.84 -3.14
CA LEU A 13 -0.66 -9.85 -3.08
C LEU A 13 -0.83 -9.35 -1.65
N ASP A 14 -1.04 -8.05 -1.49
CA ASP A 14 -1.41 -7.50 -0.19
C ASP A 14 -2.78 -8.04 0.24
N PRO A 15 -2.91 -8.73 1.39
CA PRO A 15 -4.17 -9.35 1.79
C PRO A 15 -5.31 -8.34 1.96
N GLY A 16 -5.02 -7.14 2.47
CA GLY A 16 -6.02 -6.09 2.66
C GLY A 16 -6.51 -5.55 1.32
N ILE A 17 -5.59 -5.17 0.44
CA ILE A 17 -5.96 -4.69 -0.91
C ILE A 17 -6.67 -5.80 -1.70
N GLN A 18 -6.25 -7.06 -1.54
CA GLN A 18 -6.91 -8.19 -2.18
C GLN A 18 -8.34 -8.37 -1.66
N GLN A 19 -8.57 -8.25 -0.36
CA GLN A 19 -9.91 -8.31 0.23
C GLN A 19 -10.82 -7.20 -0.31
N HIS A 20 -10.30 -5.99 -0.47
CA HIS A 20 -11.02 -4.88 -1.09
C HIS A 20 -11.30 -5.11 -2.58
N ALA A 21 -10.32 -5.63 -3.32
CA ALA A 21 -10.48 -5.95 -4.75
C ALA A 21 -11.56 -7.01 -5.03
N LEU A 22 -11.78 -7.94 -4.09
CA LEU A 22 -12.86 -8.93 -4.18
C LEU A 22 -14.25 -8.29 -4.07
N GLN A 23 -14.36 -7.10 -3.48
CA GLN A 23 -15.64 -6.39 -3.36
C GLN A 23 -16.12 -5.79 -4.68
N LEU A 24 -15.23 -5.64 -5.68
CA LEU A 24 -15.57 -5.08 -6.98
C LEU A 24 -16.70 -5.83 -7.68
N ARG A 25 -16.80 -7.15 -7.48
CA ARG A 25 -17.89 -7.97 -8.04
C ARG A 25 -19.29 -7.52 -7.59
N TRP A 26 -19.38 -6.89 -6.41
CA TRP A 26 -20.62 -6.37 -5.85
C TRP A 26 -20.75 -4.86 -6.05
N LEU A 27 -19.65 -4.13 -5.86
CA LEU A 27 -19.59 -2.68 -6.00
C LEU A 27 -19.92 -2.22 -7.42
N ILE A 28 -19.33 -2.84 -8.44
CA ILE A 28 -19.53 -2.43 -9.82
C ILE A 28 -21.02 -2.51 -10.21
N PRO A 29 -21.71 -3.67 -10.12
CA PRO A 29 -23.11 -3.73 -10.51
C PRO A 29 -24.03 -2.92 -9.60
N LEU A 30 -23.70 -2.76 -8.30
CA LEU A 30 -24.46 -1.90 -7.39
C LEU A 30 -24.38 -0.43 -7.82
N LEU A 31 -23.21 0.06 -8.22
CA LEU A 31 -22.99 1.47 -8.58
C LEU A 31 -23.34 1.79 -10.04
N SER A 32 -23.14 0.83 -10.96
CA SER A 32 -23.43 0.99 -12.38
C SER A 32 -24.89 0.72 -12.73
N GLY A 33 -25.57 -0.14 -11.96
CA GLY A 33 -26.96 -0.52 -12.19
C GLY A 33 -27.99 0.53 -11.76
N ALA A 34 -27.57 1.62 -11.10
CA ALA A 34 -28.43 2.71 -10.66
C ALA A 34 -28.71 3.70 -11.81
N PRO A 35 -29.93 3.74 -12.36
CA PRO A 35 -30.28 4.68 -13.41
C PRO A 35 -30.35 6.10 -12.85
N ILE A 36 -30.04 7.06 -13.72
CA ILE A 36 -30.29 8.49 -13.50
C ILE A 36 -31.77 8.71 -13.81
N GLY A 37 -32.64 8.73 -12.80
CA GLY A 37 -34.08 8.79 -13.01
C GLY A 37 -34.91 8.47 -11.76
N PRO A 38 -36.24 8.32 -11.89
CA PRO A 38 -37.09 7.97 -10.75
C PRO A 38 -36.67 6.61 -10.16
N PRO A 39 -36.67 6.46 -8.81
CA PRO A 39 -36.24 5.25 -8.12
C PRO A 39 -36.92 3.96 -8.61
N ALA A 40 -38.12 4.06 -9.19
CA ALA A 40 -38.86 2.94 -9.76
C ALA A 40 -38.10 2.20 -10.89
N THR A 41 -37.27 2.91 -11.65
CA THR A 41 -36.51 2.31 -12.77
C THR A 41 -35.26 1.53 -12.32
N PHE A 42 -34.83 1.74 -11.07
CA PHE A 42 -33.68 1.04 -10.50
C PHE A 42 -33.97 -0.45 -10.28
N TRP A 43 -35.11 -0.74 -9.66
CA TRP A 43 -35.53 -2.11 -9.33
C TRP A 43 -35.83 -2.97 -10.56
N THR A 44 -36.16 -2.33 -11.68
CA THR A 44 -36.44 -2.99 -12.95
C THR A 44 -35.20 -3.13 -13.85
N SER A 45 -34.04 -2.60 -13.44
CA SER A 45 -32.79 -2.72 -14.19
C SER A 45 -32.34 -4.18 -14.28
N PRO A 46 -32.07 -4.72 -15.50
CA PRO A 46 -31.61 -6.09 -15.69
C PRO A 46 -30.39 -6.49 -14.85
N MET A 47 -29.52 -5.54 -14.52
CA MET A 47 -28.35 -5.80 -13.66
C MET A 47 -28.71 -6.00 -12.19
N ILE A 48 -29.79 -5.38 -11.73
CA ILE A 48 -30.25 -5.44 -10.34
C ILE A 48 -31.25 -6.59 -10.16
N CYS A 49 -32.25 -6.72 -11.04
CA CYS A 49 -33.33 -7.70 -10.89
C CYS A 49 -32.89 -9.16 -11.11
N ASN A 50 -31.82 -9.40 -11.89
CA ASN A 50 -31.26 -10.74 -12.09
C ASN A 50 -30.39 -11.24 -10.90
N SER A 51 -30.27 -10.45 -9.83
CA SER A 51 -29.54 -10.82 -8.62
C SER A 51 -30.48 -10.91 -7.42
N VAL A 52 -30.30 -11.94 -6.59
CA VAL A 52 -30.99 -12.03 -5.30
C VAL A 52 -30.38 -11.09 -4.26
N VAL A 53 -29.07 -10.80 -4.38
CA VAL A 53 -28.28 -10.10 -3.35
C VAL A 53 -28.27 -8.59 -3.56
N LEU A 54 -28.08 -8.13 -4.80
CA LEU A 54 -27.93 -6.69 -5.09
C LEU A 54 -29.16 -5.86 -4.68
N PRO A 55 -30.41 -6.29 -4.95
CA PRO A 55 -31.58 -5.54 -4.51
C PRO A 55 -31.65 -5.42 -2.99
N ARG A 56 -31.36 -6.50 -2.25
CA ARG A 56 -31.40 -6.50 -0.78
C ARG A 56 -30.33 -5.61 -0.16
N LEU A 57 -29.14 -5.56 -0.76
CA LEU A 57 -28.10 -4.62 -0.36
C LEU A 57 -28.54 -3.17 -0.60
N ALA A 58 -29.11 -2.87 -1.77
CA ALA A 58 -29.63 -1.53 -2.05
C ALA A 58 -30.77 -1.15 -1.08
N ASP A 59 -31.73 -2.04 -0.83
CA ASP A 59 -32.83 -1.85 0.14
C ASP A 59 -32.30 -1.57 1.54
N CYS A 60 -31.35 -2.37 2.02
CA CYS A 60 -30.75 -2.21 3.35
C CYS A 60 -30.05 -0.84 3.47
N LEU A 61 -29.29 -0.44 2.46
CA LEU A 61 -28.62 0.86 2.46
C LEU A 61 -29.65 2.00 2.44
N LEU A 62 -30.65 1.92 1.57
CA LEU A 62 -31.71 2.92 1.47
C LEU A 62 -32.51 3.03 2.77
N HIS A 63 -32.81 1.92 3.43
CA HIS A 63 -33.47 1.90 4.73
C HIS A 63 -32.64 2.62 5.81
N HIS A 64 -31.32 2.42 5.84
CA HIS A 64 -30.44 3.14 6.76
C HIS A 64 -30.26 4.62 6.41
N LEU A 65 -30.33 4.97 5.13
CA LEU A 65 -30.34 6.36 4.68
C LEU A 65 -31.68 7.06 4.99
N GLN A 66 -32.78 6.31 5.02
CA GLN A 66 -34.12 6.80 5.38
C GLN A 66 -34.34 6.86 6.90
N SER A 67 -33.90 5.90 7.69
CA SER A 67 -34.12 5.89 9.15
C SER A 67 -33.35 6.98 9.90
N ASP A 68 -32.23 7.45 9.35
CA ASP A 68 -31.52 8.63 9.85
C ASP A 68 -32.32 9.94 9.64
N THR A 69 -33.41 9.94 8.86
CA THR A 69 -34.22 11.14 8.58
C THR A 69 -35.03 11.63 9.78
N THR A 70 -35.30 10.78 10.78
CA THR A 70 -36.09 11.13 11.97
C THR A 70 -35.24 11.53 13.18
N SER A 71 -33.93 11.29 13.14
CA SER A 71 -33.06 11.37 14.33
C SER A 71 -32.11 12.57 14.34
N SER A 72 -31.95 13.27 13.22
CA SER A 72 -30.97 14.36 13.10
C SER A 72 -31.31 15.31 11.96
N VAL A 73 -31.32 16.62 12.22
CA VAL A 73 -31.51 17.70 11.23
C VAL A 73 -30.39 17.71 10.16
N PHE A 74 -29.37 16.84 10.27
CA PHE A 74 -28.21 16.77 9.38
C PHE A 74 -28.27 15.69 8.28
N THR A 75 -29.33 14.87 8.20
CA THR A 75 -29.41 13.70 7.31
C THR A 75 -30.64 13.73 6.38
N TRP A 76 -30.63 14.61 5.37
CA TRP A 76 -31.65 14.66 4.30
C TRP A 76 -31.45 13.50 3.28
N PRO A 77 -32.46 13.10 2.47
CA PRO A 77 -32.31 11.96 1.57
C PRO A 77 -31.30 12.31 0.48
N LEU A 78 -30.25 11.49 0.36
CA LEU A 78 -29.47 11.45 -0.86
C LEU A 78 -30.43 11.05 -1.98
N ALA A 79 -30.75 11.97 -2.90
CA ALA A 79 -31.49 11.61 -4.11
C ALA A 79 -30.73 10.56 -4.94
N ASP A 80 -29.42 10.46 -4.75
CA ASP A 80 -28.57 9.40 -5.29
C ASP A 80 -27.71 8.80 -4.18
N TYR A 81 -28.06 7.60 -3.71
CA TYR A 81 -27.37 6.91 -2.62
C TYR A 81 -25.88 6.66 -2.92
N ARG A 82 -25.48 6.65 -4.19
CA ARG A 82 -24.09 6.39 -4.60
C ARG A 82 -23.13 7.47 -4.11
N LEU A 83 -23.62 8.69 -3.86
CA LEU A 83 -22.82 9.73 -3.22
C LEU A 83 -22.30 9.30 -1.83
N SER A 84 -23.02 8.44 -1.10
CA SER A 84 -22.57 7.91 0.19
C SER A 84 -21.40 6.92 0.08
N PHE A 85 -21.25 6.26 -1.06
CA PHE A 85 -20.07 5.45 -1.33
C PHE A 85 -18.85 6.32 -1.56
N VAL A 86 -18.99 7.43 -2.28
CA VAL A 86 -17.87 8.32 -2.62
C VAL A 86 -17.47 9.23 -1.46
N PHE A 87 -18.44 9.78 -0.72
CA PHE A 87 -18.17 10.77 0.32
C PHE A 87 -18.46 10.22 1.72
N HIS A 88 -17.40 9.99 2.50
CA HIS A 88 -17.47 9.38 3.84
C HIS A 88 -18.50 10.05 4.78
N ASP A 89 -18.55 11.38 4.78
CA ASP A 89 -19.42 12.14 5.69
C ASP A 89 -20.91 12.06 5.32
N LEU A 90 -21.27 11.46 4.18
CA LEU A 90 -22.66 11.15 3.81
C LEU A 90 -23.13 9.79 4.34
N ARG A 91 -22.25 8.99 4.97
CA ARG A 91 -22.58 7.65 5.44
C ARG A 91 -23.21 7.69 6.84
N PRO A 92 -24.38 7.06 7.04
CA PRO A 92 -24.96 6.86 8.37
C PRO A 92 -23.97 6.22 9.36
N PRO A 93 -24.00 6.56 10.65
CA PRO A 93 -23.16 5.91 11.67
C PRO A 93 -23.28 4.38 11.68
N TYR A 94 -24.50 3.85 11.54
CA TYR A 94 -24.77 2.41 11.61
C TYR A 94 -24.10 1.62 10.49
N VAL A 95 -24.01 2.18 9.28
CA VAL A 95 -23.39 1.49 8.13
C VAL A 95 -21.87 1.62 8.10
N ARG A 96 -21.27 2.46 8.96
CA ARG A 96 -19.82 2.63 9.10
C ARG A 96 -19.18 1.60 10.03
N SER A 97 -19.97 1.00 10.92
CA SER A 97 -19.50 -0.02 11.87
C SER A 97 -18.77 -1.16 11.15
N SER A 98 -17.75 -1.75 11.79
CA SER A 98 -17.07 -2.94 11.28
C SER A 98 -17.99 -4.16 11.18
N SER A 99 -19.11 -4.16 11.90
CA SER A 99 -20.16 -5.18 11.80
C SER A 99 -21.12 -4.97 10.63
N SER A 100 -21.05 -3.83 9.93
CA SER A 100 -21.94 -3.54 8.82
C SER A 100 -21.56 -4.34 7.57
N PRO A 101 -22.54 -4.86 6.80
CA PRO A 101 -22.26 -5.49 5.51
C PRO A 101 -21.62 -4.53 4.50
N PHE A 102 -21.75 -3.20 4.68
CA PHE A 102 -21.16 -2.19 3.79
C PHE A 102 -19.73 -1.81 4.17
N HIS A 103 -19.22 -2.26 5.32
CA HIS A 103 -17.91 -1.83 5.81
C HIS A 103 -16.79 -2.08 4.79
N LEU A 104 -16.73 -3.30 4.22
CA LEU A 104 -15.73 -3.66 3.23
C LEU A 104 -15.96 -2.95 1.89
N PHE A 105 -17.21 -2.64 1.54
CA PHE A 105 -17.53 -1.90 0.33
C PHE A 105 -17.05 -0.45 0.43
N PHE A 106 -17.34 0.22 1.55
CA PHE A 106 -16.86 1.57 1.82
C PHE A 106 -15.34 1.64 1.89
N GLN A 107 -14.70 0.70 2.60
CA GLN A 107 -13.24 0.65 2.64
C GLN A 107 -12.62 0.46 1.25
N ALA A 108 -13.22 -0.37 0.39
CA ALA A 108 -12.70 -0.59 -0.95
C ALA A 108 -12.79 0.69 -1.81
N ILE A 109 -13.86 1.48 -1.67
CA ILE A 109 -13.98 2.78 -2.34
C ILE A 109 -12.99 3.78 -1.74
N ASP A 110 -12.92 3.91 -0.41
CA ASP A 110 -12.04 4.85 0.31
C ASP A 110 -10.55 4.66 -0.03
N ARG A 111 -10.16 3.43 -0.43
CA ARG A 111 -8.79 3.08 -0.84
C ARG A 111 -8.43 3.53 -2.25
N LEU A 112 -9.40 3.88 -3.07
CA LEU A 112 -9.16 4.40 -4.42
C LEU A 112 -8.70 5.87 -4.36
N PRO A 113 -7.89 6.32 -5.33
CA PRO A 113 -7.47 7.71 -5.40
C PRO A 113 -8.66 8.63 -5.79
N HIS A 114 -9.08 9.51 -4.88
CA HIS A 114 -10.22 10.43 -5.07
C HIS A 114 -9.84 11.70 -5.84
N ASN A 115 -9.38 11.54 -7.09
CA ASN A 115 -8.92 12.64 -7.93
C ASN A 115 -10.07 13.27 -8.74
N PHE A 116 -10.84 14.16 -8.12
CA PHE A 116 -12.03 14.77 -8.75
C PHE A 116 -11.79 16.12 -9.44
N HIS A 117 -10.54 16.50 -9.71
CA HIS A 117 -10.20 17.81 -10.29
C HIS A 117 -10.88 18.05 -11.65
N SER A 118 -10.97 17.02 -12.48
CA SER A 118 -11.56 17.09 -13.82
C SER A 118 -13.07 16.82 -13.85
N VAL A 119 -13.67 16.40 -12.75
CA VAL A 119 -15.08 15.96 -12.70
C VAL A 119 -16.04 17.14 -12.92
N ILE A 120 -16.96 16.99 -13.86
CA ILE A 120 -18.03 17.96 -14.14
C ILE A 120 -19.32 17.41 -13.53
N VAL A 121 -19.98 18.21 -12.70
CA VAL A 121 -21.24 17.89 -12.04
C VAL A 121 -22.16 19.10 -12.07
N ASN A 122 -23.47 18.87 -12.14
CA ASN A 122 -24.45 19.94 -12.02
C ASN A 122 -24.51 20.53 -10.60
N ALA A 123 -25.17 21.68 -10.50
CA ALA A 123 -25.31 22.44 -9.27
C ALA A 123 -26.07 21.65 -8.18
N ASN A 124 -27.12 20.91 -8.54
CA ASN A 124 -27.94 20.17 -7.59
C ASN A 124 -27.18 19.02 -6.93
N THR A 125 -26.36 18.29 -7.69
CA THR A 125 -25.44 17.28 -7.16
C THR A 125 -24.47 17.91 -6.17
N CYS A 126 -23.88 19.06 -6.50
CA CYS A 126 -22.97 19.78 -5.59
C CYS A 126 -23.65 20.12 -4.25
N LEU A 127 -24.91 20.58 -4.27
CA LEU A 127 -25.64 20.94 -3.06
C LEU A 127 -25.87 19.76 -2.10
N GLN A 128 -25.82 18.51 -2.58
CA GLN A 128 -25.94 17.32 -1.74
C GLN A 128 -24.65 16.94 -1.00
N LEU A 129 -23.50 17.50 -1.41
CA LEU A 129 -22.21 17.11 -0.87
C LEU A 129 -21.95 17.75 0.51
N PRO A 130 -21.19 17.07 1.38
CA PRO A 130 -20.72 17.65 2.63
C PRO A 130 -19.54 18.60 2.35
N ILE A 131 -19.30 19.56 3.24
CA ILE A 131 -18.17 20.50 3.13
C ILE A 131 -16.83 19.76 3.02
N SER A 132 -16.62 18.67 3.76
CA SER A 132 -15.39 17.89 3.70
C SER A 132 -15.10 17.31 2.31
N GLY A 133 -16.14 16.97 1.55
CA GLY A 133 -16.03 16.35 0.22
C GLY A 133 -15.64 17.33 -0.89
N VAL A 134 -15.70 18.64 -0.64
CA VAL A 134 -15.51 19.68 -1.65
C VAL A 134 -14.27 20.54 -1.43
N LEU A 135 -13.37 20.12 -0.55
CA LEU A 135 -12.11 20.80 -0.31
C LEU A 135 -11.04 20.28 -1.27
N ARG A 136 -10.25 21.19 -1.83
CA ARG A 136 -9.15 20.87 -2.73
C ARG A 136 -8.07 20.02 -2.05
N ALA A 137 -7.87 20.25 -0.76
CA ALA A 137 -6.92 19.52 0.08
C ALA A 137 -7.43 19.48 1.53
N PRO A 138 -6.97 18.51 2.35
CA PRO A 138 -7.27 18.49 3.77
C PRO A 138 -6.73 19.76 4.44
N PRO A 139 -7.55 20.52 5.18
CA PRO A 139 -7.11 21.74 5.82
C PRO A 139 -6.21 21.45 7.02
N VAL A 140 -5.26 22.35 7.27
CA VAL A 140 -4.36 22.33 8.42
C VAL A 140 -4.55 23.64 9.19
N PRO A 141 -5.13 23.62 10.41
CA PRO A 141 -5.63 22.46 11.16
C PRO A 141 -6.90 21.82 10.56
N PRO A 142 -7.20 20.54 10.90
CA PRO A 142 -8.37 19.84 10.38
C PRO A 142 -9.68 20.51 10.81
N LEU A 143 -10.70 20.43 9.95
CA LEU A 143 -12.02 20.96 10.28
C LEU A 143 -12.65 20.22 11.46
N LYS A 144 -13.36 20.97 12.30
CA LYS A 144 -14.25 20.37 13.29
C LYS A 144 -15.35 19.59 12.57
N ARG A 145 -15.70 18.42 13.14
CA ARG A 145 -16.72 17.51 12.60
C ARG A 145 -18.06 18.19 12.29
N SER A 146 -18.47 19.16 13.12
CA SER A 146 -19.70 19.93 12.91
C SER A 146 -19.72 20.73 11.60
N ILE A 147 -18.55 21.19 11.14
CA ILE A 147 -18.42 21.93 9.87
C ILE A 147 -18.19 20.94 8.73
N SER A 148 -17.38 19.89 8.94
CA SER A 148 -17.03 18.93 7.89
C SER A 148 -18.27 18.23 7.31
N GLN A 149 -19.25 17.89 8.16
CA GLN A 149 -20.47 17.17 7.81
C GLN A 149 -21.60 18.07 7.30
N LEU A 150 -21.46 19.40 7.38
CA LEU A 150 -22.49 20.33 6.95
C LEU A 150 -22.68 20.22 5.42
N ARG A 151 -23.94 20.15 4.95
CA ARG A 151 -24.24 20.10 3.51
C ARG A 151 -24.12 21.46 2.84
N LEU A 152 -23.72 21.44 1.58
CA LEU A 152 -23.63 22.65 0.77
C LEU A 152 -24.98 23.30 0.51
N SER A 153 -26.09 22.56 0.47
CA SER A 153 -27.45 23.11 0.37
C SER A 153 -27.80 24.10 1.47
N LEU A 154 -27.15 24.01 2.64
CA LEU A 154 -27.33 24.93 3.77
C LEU A 154 -26.52 26.23 3.62
N VAL A 155 -25.55 26.25 2.70
CA VAL A 155 -24.62 27.37 2.50
C VAL A 155 -24.87 28.06 1.15
N TYR A 156 -25.19 27.28 0.14
CA TYR A 156 -25.39 27.70 -1.24
C TYR A 156 -26.80 27.32 -1.72
N LEU A 157 -27.24 27.98 -2.79
CA LEU A 157 -28.47 27.64 -3.51
C LEU A 157 -28.27 27.88 -5.01
N VAL A 158 -29.12 27.26 -5.83
CA VAL A 158 -29.21 27.57 -7.26
C VAL A 158 -30.08 28.81 -7.44
N ASP A 159 -29.51 29.85 -8.03
CA ASP A 159 -30.26 31.04 -8.42
C ASP A 159 -31.18 30.69 -9.60
N PRO A 160 -32.52 30.80 -9.44
CA PRO A 160 -33.47 30.42 -10.49
C PRO A 160 -33.36 31.28 -11.76
N THR A 161 -32.85 32.51 -11.63
CA THR A 161 -32.74 33.43 -12.78
C THR A 161 -31.52 33.13 -13.64
N THR A 162 -30.42 32.73 -13.00
CA THR A 162 -29.14 32.54 -13.68
C THR A 162 -28.68 31.08 -13.77
N ASN A 163 -29.41 30.16 -13.13
CA ASN A 163 -29.09 28.74 -12.99
C ASN A 163 -27.66 28.47 -12.49
N ARG A 164 -27.16 29.36 -11.62
CA ARG A 164 -25.81 29.29 -11.04
C ARG A 164 -25.88 29.04 -9.55
N LEU A 165 -24.84 28.44 -9.00
CA LEU A 165 -24.66 28.45 -7.55
C LEU A 165 -24.33 29.87 -7.07
N ARG A 166 -24.99 30.27 -5.99
CA ARG A 166 -24.63 31.45 -5.21
C ARG A 166 -24.66 31.15 -3.72
N ALA A 167 -23.89 31.91 -2.95
CA ALA A 167 -23.96 31.85 -1.49
C ALA A 167 -25.34 32.35 -1.02
N ARG A 168 -25.85 31.71 0.02
CA ARG A 168 -27.02 32.20 0.75
C ARG A 168 -26.70 33.52 1.43
N THR A 169 -27.67 34.44 1.41
CA THR A 169 -27.62 35.67 2.17
C THR A 169 -27.80 35.39 3.67
N ASN A 170 -27.51 36.36 4.53
CA ASN A 170 -27.68 36.18 5.97
C ASN A 170 -29.12 35.85 6.38
N SER A 171 -30.12 36.35 5.64
CA SER A 171 -31.54 36.04 5.87
C SER A 171 -31.94 34.67 5.34
N GLU A 172 -31.23 34.10 4.37
CA GLU A 172 -31.49 32.77 3.81
C GLU A 172 -30.84 31.63 4.63
N LEU A 173 -29.93 31.97 5.56
CA LEU A 173 -29.26 31.02 6.44
C LEU A 173 -30.13 30.71 7.66
N GLN A 174 -31.01 29.72 7.51
CA GLN A 174 -31.95 29.32 8.57
C GLN A 174 -31.39 28.22 9.48
N VAL A 175 -30.66 27.26 8.90
CA VAL A 175 -30.18 26.07 9.60
C VAL A 175 -28.67 26.17 9.84
N HIS A 176 -28.25 26.11 11.10
CA HIS A 176 -26.86 26.30 11.56
C HIS A 176 -26.14 27.54 10.98
N PRO A 177 -26.74 28.73 11.10
CA PRO A 177 -26.24 29.95 10.45
C PRO A 177 -24.81 30.31 10.87
N TYR A 178 -24.42 30.02 12.11
CA TYR A 178 -23.05 30.24 12.58
C TYR A 178 -22.03 29.38 11.83
N LEU A 179 -22.32 28.11 11.60
CA LEU A 179 -21.42 27.18 10.90
C LEU A 179 -21.29 27.55 9.43
N ALA A 180 -22.42 27.85 8.76
CA ALA A 180 -22.43 28.30 7.38
C ALA A 180 -21.65 29.61 7.19
N ARG A 181 -21.88 30.62 8.03
CA ARG A 181 -21.10 31.88 8.00
C ARG A 181 -19.62 31.66 8.27
N ARG A 182 -19.28 30.77 9.20
CA ARG A 182 -17.88 30.44 9.50
C ARG A 182 -17.20 29.81 8.29
N PHE A 183 -17.83 28.84 7.64
CA PHE A 183 -17.30 28.25 6.42
C PHE A 183 -17.11 29.29 5.30
N LEU A 184 -18.12 30.13 5.03
CA LEU A 184 -18.01 31.20 4.03
C LEU A 184 -16.87 32.17 4.34
N ARG A 185 -16.66 32.52 5.61
CA ARG A 185 -15.49 33.33 6.04
C ARG A 185 -14.17 32.61 5.73
N MET A 186 -14.07 31.32 6.03
CA MET A 186 -12.86 30.54 5.76
C MET A 186 -12.51 30.49 4.27
N VAL A 187 -13.53 30.38 3.39
CA VAL A 187 -13.34 30.47 1.94
C VAL A 187 -12.87 31.88 1.54
N ARG A 188 -13.54 32.94 2.02
CA ARG A 188 -13.19 34.34 1.69
C ARG A 188 -11.78 34.73 2.13
N HIS A 189 -11.31 34.21 3.26
CA HIS A 189 -9.97 34.48 3.79
C HIS A 189 -8.92 33.50 3.25
N ASN A 190 -9.23 32.68 2.25
CA ASN A 190 -8.33 31.66 1.68
C ASN A 190 -7.76 30.68 2.72
N SER A 191 -8.43 30.49 3.86
CA SER A 191 -8.04 29.51 4.87
C SER A 191 -8.34 28.08 4.42
N ILE A 192 -9.29 27.92 3.49
CA ILE A 192 -9.60 26.67 2.80
C ILE A 192 -9.81 26.95 1.32
N LEU A 193 -9.48 25.96 0.48
CA LEU A 193 -9.66 26.03 -0.95
C LEU A 193 -10.72 25.03 -1.40
N LEU A 194 -11.63 25.46 -2.26
CA LEU A 194 -12.67 24.61 -2.82
C LEU A 194 -12.14 23.81 -4.01
N SER A 195 -12.65 22.59 -4.17
CA SER A 195 -12.33 21.73 -5.31
C SER A 195 -12.85 22.34 -6.62
N PRO A 196 -12.11 22.19 -7.74
CA PRO A 196 -12.51 22.78 -9.02
C PRO A 196 -13.90 22.37 -9.51
N PHE A 197 -14.30 21.12 -9.26
CA PHE A 197 -15.63 20.63 -9.65
C PHE A 197 -16.76 21.44 -8.99
N LEU A 198 -16.57 21.94 -7.76
CA LEU A 198 -17.55 22.77 -7.06
C LEU A 198 -17.56 24.20 -7.60
N VAL A 199 -16.42 24.72 -8.06
CA VAL A 199 -16.32 26.10 -8.57
C VAL A 199 -17.05 26.25 -9.91
N ARG A 200 -17.07 25.21 -10.74
CA ARG A 200 -17.66 25.21 -12.08
C ARG A 200 -19.13 25.68 -12.12
N PRO A 201 -20.05 25.19 -11.26
CA PRO A 201 -21.42 25.69 -11.20
C PRO A 201 -21.61 27.18 -10.80
N PHE A 202 -20.57 27.87 -10.31
CA PHE A 202 -20.66 29.32 -10.04
C PHE A 202 -20.37 30.16 -11.30
N ILE A 203 -19.76 29.56 -12.33
CA ILE A 203 -19.35 30.25 -13.54
C ILE A 203 -20.53 30.28 -14.53
N PRO A 204 -20.87 31.44 -15.13
CA PRO A 204 -21.84 31.50 -16.22
C PRO A 204 -21.48 30.55 -17.36
N ALA A 205 -22.48 29.86 -17.91
CA ALA A 205 -22.26 28.90 -18.99
C ALA A 205 -21.57 29.52 -20.22
N CYS A 206 -21.88 30.79 -20.53
CA CYS A 206 -21.23 31.54 -21.60
C CYS A 206 -19.73 31.75 -21.40
N TYR A 207 -19.21 31.66 -20.18
CA TYR A 207 -17.79 31.84 -19.86
C TYR A 207 -17.04 30.53 -19.58
N ALA A 208 -17.71 29.38 -19.63
CA ALA A 208 -17.12 28.08 -19.31
C ALA A 208 -15.95 27.68 -20.24
N HIS A 209 -15.84 28.30 -21.42
CA HIS A 209 -14.79 28.06 -22.40
C HIS A 209 -13.59 29.01 -22.29
N LEU A 210 -13.70 30.11 -21.55
CA LEU A 210 -12.68 31.18 -21.50
C LEU A 210 -11.58 30.96 -20.45
N GLY A 211 -11.73 29.94 -19.60
CA GLY A 211 -10.78 29.65 -18.53
C GLY A 211 -9.61 28.73 -18.94
N PRO A 212 -8.57 28.61 -18.10
CA PRO A 212 -7.43 27.72 -18.36
C PRO A 212 -7.80 26.23 -18.39
N ASN A 213 -8.98 25.88 -17.86
CA ASN A 213 -9.53 24.52 -17.90
C ASN A 213 -10.99 24.62 -18.41
N PRO A 214 -11.19 24.67 -19.75
CA PRO A 214 -12.52 24.79 -20.32
C PRO A 214 -13.35 23.54 -19.99
N PHE A 215 -14.66 23.73 -19.81
CA PHE A 215 -15.59 22.63 -19.51
C PHE A 215 -16.95 22.89 -20.15
N LYS A 216 -17.72 21.81 -20.38
CA LYS A 216 -19.11 21.88 -20.80
C LYS A 216 -20.01 21.86 -19.56
N PRO A 217 -20.76 22.92 -19.24
CA PRO A 217 -21.66 22.93 -18.09
C PRO A 217 -22.73 21.84 -18.20
N ASP A 218 -22.99 21.16 -17.10
CA ASP A 218 -24.15 20.29 -16.96
C ASP A 218 -25.32 21.11 -16.39
N LEU A 219 -26.33 21.34 -17.23
CA LEU A 219 -27.52 22.12 -16.90
C LEU A 219 -28.69 21.24 -16.44
N SER A 220 -28.47 19.93 -16.27
CA SER A 220 -29.49 19.03 -15.75
C SER A 220 -29.81 19.36 -14.29
N HIS A 221 -31.06 19.11 -13.90
CA HIS A 221 -31.53 19.32 -12.52
C HIS A 221 -31.52 18.04 -11.68
N GLY A 222 -31.32 16.87 -12.30
CA GLY A 222 -31.22 15.60 -11.58
C GLY A 222 -29.93 15.50 -10.78
N ILE A 223 -30.01 14.97 -9.57
CA ILE A 223 -28.80 14.66 -8.78
C ILE A 223 -28.19 13.38 -9.35
N ASP A 224 -26.90 13.44 -9.68
CA ASP A 224 -26.19 12.35 -10.35
C ASP A 224 -24.76 12.18 -9.81
N ALA A 225 -24.50 11.03 -9.21
CA ALA A 225 -23.18 10.62 -8.74
C ALA A 225 -22.30 10.00 -9.83
N ALA A 226 -22.85 9.67 -11.01
CA ALA A 226 -22.12 8.96 -12.06
C ALA A 226 -20.79 9.62 -12.46
N PRO A 227 -20.66 10.96 -12.53
CA PRO A 227 -19.39 11.59 -12.85
C PRO A 227 -18.28 11.28 -11.83
N PHE A 228 -18.60 11.17 -10.54
CA PHE A 228 -17.62 10.79 -9.51
C PHE A 228 -17.24 9.31 -9.60
N ILE A 229 -18.21 8.44 -9.83
CA ILE A 229 -18.00 6.99 -9.93
C ILE A 229 -17.20 6.66 -11.20
N SER A 230 -17.46 7.37 -12.30
CA SER A 230 -16.67 7.28 -13.52
C SER A 230 -15.23 7.72 -13.30
N ALA A 231 -14.99 8.78 -12.51
CA ALA A 231 -13.63 9.22 -12.17
C ALA A 231 -12.86 8.22 -11.27
N LEU A 232 -13.56 7.31 -10.60
CA LEU A 232 -12.98 6.20 -9.85
C LEU A 232 -12.77 4.93 -10.72
N ASP A 233 -12.97 5.01 -12.05
CA ASP A 233 -12.95 3.88 -12.99
C ASP A 233 -13.98 2.76 -12.66
N LEU A 234 -15.03 3.07 -11.89
CA LEU A 234 -16.02 2.08 -11.45
C LEU A 234 -17.22 1.95 -12.40
N LEU A 235 -17.41 2.90 -13.32
CA LEU A 235 -18.42 2.80 -14.37
C LEU A 235 -17.77 2.33 -15.68
N SER A 236 -18.30 1.23 -16.24
CA SER A 236 -18.07 0.87 -17.63
C SER A 236 -18.94 1.74 -18.54
N GLY A 237 -18.33 2.54 -19.40
CA GLY A 237 -19.02 3.01 -20.60
C GLY A 237 -19.38 1.84 -21.51
N ALA A 238 -20.25 2.04 -22.50
CA ALA A 238 -20.68 1.00 -23.44
C ALA A 238 -19.53 0.30 -24.19
N SER A 239 -18.34 0.91 -24.24
CA SER A 239 -17.12 0.41 -24.89
C SER A 239 -15.98 0.05 -23.92
N SER A 240 -16.15 0.23 -22.60
CA SER A 240 -15.10 -0.02 -21.60
C SER A 240 -15.40 -1.26 -20.78
N SER A 241 -14.38 -2.08 -20.50
CA SER A 241 -14.48 -3.20 -19.57
C SER A 241 -14.50 -2.73 -18.12
N PRO A 242 -15.23 -3.42 -17.23
CA PRO A 242 -15.27 -3.07 -15.82
C PRO A 242 -13.89 -3.16 -15.18
N MET A 243 -13.61 -2.33 -14.17
CA MET A 243 -12.31 -2.32 -13.51
C MET A 243 -11.91 -3.72 -13.03
N SER A 244 -10.76 -4.18 -13.51
CA SER A 244 -10.21 -5.46 -13.07
C SER A 244 -9.59 -5.36 -11.68
N SER A 245 -9.54 -6.47 -10.94
CA SER A 245 -8.83 -6.53 -9.66
C SER A 245 -7.34 -6.19 -9.79
N LYS A 246 -6.72 -6.41 -10.97
CA LYS A 246 -5.33 -6.02 -11.24
C LYS A 246 -5.18 -4.50 -11.31
N GLN A 247 -6.10 -3.82 -11.98
CA GLN A 247 -6.12 -2.35 -12.06
C GLN A 247 -6.37 -1.73 -10.69
N PHE A 248 -7.37 -2.22 -9.95
CA PHE A 248 -7.65 -1.78 -8.59
C PHE A 248 -6.43 -1.87 -7.66
N ARG A 249 -5.76 -3.03 -7.64
CA ARG A 249 -4.55 -3.23 -6.83
C ARG A 249 -3.44 -2.26 -7.23
N ARG A 250 -3.27 -2.00 -8.52
CA ARG A 250 -2.26 -1.05 -9.02
C ARG A 250 -2.54 0.37 -8.51
N LEU A 251 -3.79 0.82 -8.56
CA LEU A 251 -4.19 2.15 -8.06
C LEU A 251 -3.95 2.26 -6.55
N CYS A 252 -4.37 1.26 -5.77
CA CYS A 252 -4.18 1.27 -4.31
C CYS A 252 -2.70 1.24 -3.91
N LEU A 253 -1.83 0.58 -4.68
CA LEU A 253 -0.40 0.47 -4.38
C LEU A 253 0.39 1.75 -4.70
N GLN A 254 -0.07 2.59 -5.64
CA GLN A 254 0.59 3.86 -5.98
C GLN A 254 0.63 4.81 -4.78
N ASP A 255 -0.42 4.83 -3.96
CA ASP A 255 -0.45 5.61 -2.73
C ASP A 255 0.51 5.07 -1.65
N LEU A 256 0.69 3.75 -1.55
CA LEU A 256 1.67 3.16 -0.63
C LEU A 256 3.12 3.49 -1.03
N THR A 257 3.42 3.53 -2.33
CA THR A 257 4.76 3.86 -2.82
C THR A 257 5.13 5.33 -2.65
N SER A 258 4.15 6.22 -2.49
CA SER A 258 4.41 7.61 -2.11
C SER A 258 4.79 7.74 -0.63
N SER A 259 4.52 6.72 0.20
CA SER A 259 4.93 6.70 1.60
C SER A 259 6.27 6.00 1.79
N THR A 260 7.32 6.79 2.09
CA THR A 260 8.53 6.51 2.91
C THR A 260 9.36 5.22 2.72
N TYR A 261 8.97 4.24 1.91
CA TYR A 261 9.71 3.00 1.75
C TYR A 261 10.81 3.16 0.70
N THR A 262 12.03 3.36 1.16
CA THR A 262 13.23 3.27 0.34
C THR A 262 13.69 1.81 0.26
N SER A 263 13.65 1.22 -0.93
CA SER A 263 14.22 -0.11 -1.17
C SER A 263 15.72 -0.11 -0.81
N PRO A 264 16.23 -1.11 -0.06
CA PRO A 264 17.63 -1.14 0.35
C PRO A 264 18.59 -1.40 -0.83
N LEU A 265 18.07 -1.93 -1.93
CA LEU A 265 18.81 -2.25 -3.14
C LEU A 265 18.10 -1.70 -4.39
N THR A 266 18.87 -1.53 -5.46
CA THR A 266 18.32 -1.22 -6.79
C THR A 266 17.58 -2.42 -7.38
N ALA A 267 16.71 -2.18 -8.36
CA ALA A 267 15.98 -3.26 -9.04
C ALA A 267 16.91 -4.29 -9.69
N LEU A 268 18.05 -3.85 -10.24
CA LEU A 268 19.05 -4.73 -10.82
C LEU A 268 19.74 -5.59 -9.75
N ALA A 269 20.09 -5.02 -8.60
CA ALA A 269 20.70 -5.76 -7.49
C ALA A 269 19.71 -6.80 -6.92
N TRP A 270 18.43 -6.46 -6.79
CA TRP A 270 17.40 -7.44 -6.43
C TRP A 270 17.29 -8.58 -7.45
N LYS A 271 17.31 -8.27 -8.76
CA LYS A 271 17.30 -9.30 -9.80
C LYS A 271 18.50 -10.25 -9.66
N LYS A 272 19.70 -9.72 -9.40
CA LYS A 272 20.90 -10.53 -9.13
C LYS A 272 20.73 -11.40 -7.88
N PHE A 273 20.24 -10.83 -6.78
CA PHE A 273 19.99 -11.55 -5.52
C PHE A 273 19.11 -12.78 -5.70
N TRP A 274 17.98 -12.63 -6.40
CA TRP A 274 17.06 -13.74 -6.65
C TRP A 274 17.66 -14.83 -7.54
N GLY A 275 18.65 -14.49 -8.37
CA GLY A 275 19.35 -15.41 -9.27
C GLY A 275 20.53 -16.15 -8.65
N TYR A 276 21.00 -15.79 -7.45
CA TYR A 276 22.16 -16.48 -6.86
C TYR A 276 21.88 -17.97 -6.57
N PRO A 277 22.82 -18.88 -6.88
CA PRO A 277 22.68 -20.32 -6.66
C PRO A 277 22.90 -20.70 -5.18
N VAL A 278 22.05 -20.18 -4.29
CA VAL A 278 22.07 -20.47 -2.85
C VAL A 278 20.79 -21.17 -2.42
N SER A 279 20.89 -22.02 -1.39
CA SER A 279 19.74 -22.70 -0.80
C SER A 279 18.72 -21.71 -0.23
N HIS A 280 17.47 -22.17 -0.08
CA HIS A 280 16.39 -21.38 0.52
C HIS A 280 16.75 -20.88 1.94
N ALA A 281 17.40 -21.72 2.76
CA ALA A 281 17.80 -21.35 4.11
C ALA A 281 18.80 -20.18 4.12
N CYS A 282 19.81 -20.23 3.23
CA CYS A 282 20.77 -19.15 3.02
C CYS A 282 20.06 -17.87 2.56
N ARG A 283 19.23 -17.99 1.50
CA ARG A 283 18.51 -16.86 0.92
C ARG A 283 17.59 -16.17 1.93
N ASN A 284 16.90 -16.92 2.78
CA ASN A 284 16.01 -16.36 3.80
C ASN A 284 16.78 -15.51 4.85
N VAL A 285 17.93 -16.00 5.32
CA VAL A 285 18.77 -15.24 6.27
C VAL A 285 19.29 -13.96 5.63
N TRP A 286 19.82 -14.06 4.41
CA TRP A 286 20.35 -12.90 3.69
C TRP A 286 19.25 -11.90 3.30
N TYR A 287 18.07 -12.37 2.91
CA TYR A 287 16.92 -11.51 2.65
C TYR A 287 16.51 -10.72 3.91
N ARG A 288 16.47 -11.38 5.08
CA ARG A 288 16.21 -10.69 6.35
C ARG A 288 17.29 -9.66 6.68
N LEU A 289 18.55 -9.96 6.35
CA LEU A 289 19.66 -9.01 6.51
C LEU A 289 19.47 -7.75 5.67
N LEU A 290 19.17 -7.90 4.37
CA LEU A 290 18.96 -6.77 3.45
C LEU A 290 17.81 -5.86 3.90
N HIS A 291 16.78 -6.43 4.54
CA HIS A 291 15.69 -5.68 5.14
C HIS A 291 15.97 -5.17 6.56
N ARG A 292 17.17 -5.43 7.11
CA ARG A 292 17.56 -5.17 8.51
C ARG A 292 16.60 -5.78 9.54
N LYS A 293 16.00 -6.93 9.20
CA LYS A 293 15.05 -7.70 10.03
C LYS A 293 15.68 -8.95 10.64
N ILE A 294 16.99 -8.97 10.79
CA ILE A 294 17.69 -10.02 11.53
C ILE A 294 17.50 -9.77 13.03
N PRO A 295 16.89 -10.72 13.78
CA PRO A 295 16.88 -10.63 15.22
C PRO A 295 18.29 -10.74 15.79
N HIS A 296 18.66 -9.76 16.60
CA HIS A 296 19.89 -9.65 17.37
C HIS A 296 19.52 -9.26 18.80
N ARG A 297 20.44 -9.45 19.76
CA ARG A 297 20.13 -9.34 21.19
C ARG A 297 19.64 -7.94 21.59
N SER A 298 20.22 -6.86 21.05
CA SER A 298 19.73 -5.50 21.35
C SER A 298 18.29 -5.26 20.85
N LEU A 299 17.94 -5.79 19.67
CA LEU A 299 16.57 -5.71 19.15
C LEU A 299 15.59 -6.54 20.00
N LEU A 300 15.99 -7.76 20.38
CA LEU A 300 15.15 -8.66 21.17
C LEU A 300 14.95 -8.16 22.59
N ASN A 301 15.98 -7.61 23.23
CA ASN A 301 15.87 -6.96 24.53
C ASN A 301 14.85 -5.82 24.50
N ARG A 302 14.85 -5.01 23.44
CA ARG A 302 13.87 -3.94 23.26
C ARG A 302 12.44 -4.45 23.02
N LEU A 303 12.27 -5.54 22.27
CA LEU A 303 10.95 -6.05 21.87
C LEU A 303 10.30 -6.96 22.93
N ILE A 304 11.11 -7.77 23.62
CA ILE A 304 10.67 -8.81 24.58
C ILE A 304 11.68 -8.92 25.74
N PRO A 305 11.81 -7.87 26.58
CA PRO A 305 12.83 -7.80 27.64
C PRO A 305 12.69 -8.91 28.68
N SER A 306 11.49 -9.47 28.87
CA SER A 306 11.27 -10.60 29.80
C SER A 306 12.04 -11.86 29.42
N TYR A 307 12.22 -12.14 28.13
CA TYR A 307 12.99 -13.28 27.63
C TYR A 307 14.45 -12.94 27.31
N PHE A 308 14.72 -11.67 27.00
CA PHE A 308 16.05 -11.18 26.67
C PHE A 308 16.40 -9.99 27.57
N PRO A 309 16.77 -10.20 28.84
CA PRO A 309 16.95 -9.12 29.82
C PRO A 309 18.15 -8.22 29.55
N PHE A 310 19.12 -8.72 28.76
CA PHE A 310 20.34 -8.00 28.42
C PHE A 310 20.55 -7.98 26.91
N ASP A 311 21.09 -6.86 26.43
CA ASP A 311 21.46 -6.62 25.05
C ASP A 311 22.88 -7.12 24.70
N ALA A 312 23.66 -7.54 25.71
CA ALA A 312 25.03 -8.01 25.54
C ALA A 312 25.15 -9.23 24.62
N CYS A 313 26.28 -9.32 23.92
CA CYS A 313 26.56 -10.43 23.01
C CYS A 313 26.81 -11.75 23.76
N SER A 314 26.00 -12.78 23.49
CA SER A 314 26.16 -14.11 24.12
C SER A 314 27.43 -14.86 23.69
N VAL A 315 28.09 -14.45 22.61
CA VAL A 315 29.24 -15.17 22.03
C VAL A 315 30.58 -14.72 22.63
N CYS A 316 30.75 -13.41 22.83
CA CYS A 316 31.99 -12.80 23.33
C CYS A 316 31.81 -12.00 24.63
N ALA A 317 30.59 -11.94 25.18
CA ALA A 317 30.25 -11.23 26.42
C ALA A 317 30.67 -9.75 26.47
N THR A 318 30.95 -9.15 25.30
CA THR A 318 31.49 -7.79 25.18
C THR A 318 30.59 -6.95 24.29
N GLY A 319 30.24 -5.76 24.78
CA GLY A 319 29.44 -4.76 24.06
C GLY A 319 27.98 -5.15 23.84
N SER A 320 27.20 -4.18 23.37
CA SER A 320 25.81 -4.40 22.93
C SER A 320 25.80 -5.16 21.60
N ASN A 321 24.91 -6.15 21.47
CA ASN A 321 24.79 -6.99 20.30
C ASN A 321 23.91 -6.32 19.22
N THR A 322 24.44 -5.27 18.61
CA THR A 322 23.84 -4.61 17.44
C THR A 322 23.78 -5.55 16.23
N LEU A 323 23.16 -5.11 15.12
CA LEU A 323 23.13 -5.91 13.88
C LEU A 323 24.56 -6.20 13.37
N GLU A 324 25.43 -5.21 13.36
CA GLU A 324 26.82 -5.30 12.92
C GLU A 324 27.62 -6.25 13.83
N HIS A 325 27.44 -6.14 15.15
CA HIS A 325 28.07 -7.05 16.11
C HIS A 325 27.51 -8.48 16.04
N PHE A 326 26.22 -8.62 15.73
CA PHE A 326 25.61 -9.91 15.48
C PHE A 326 26.26 -10.58 14.26
N LEU A 327 26.62 -9.82 13.22
CA LEU A 327 27.14 -10.33 11.96
C LEU A 327 28.65 -10.53 11.95
N TYR A 328 29.43 -9.51 12.34
CA TYR A 328 30.88 -9.50 12.14
C TYR A 328 31.71 -8.75 13.19
N ASP A 329 31.22 -7.76 13.96
CA ASP A 329 32.10 -7.06 14.92
C ASP A 329 32.49 -7.92 16.13
N CYS A 330 31.75 -9.01 16.38
CA CYS A 330 32.12 -10.00 17.38
C CYS A 330 33.44 -10.70 16.98
N PRO A 331 34.50 -10.70 17.81
CA PRO A 331 35.82 -11.24 17.42
C PRO A 331 35.78 -12.70 16.96
N LYS A 332 34.97 -13.54 17.61
CA LYS A 332 34.79 -14.96 17.23
C LYS A 332 34.12 -15.11 15.87
N LYS A 333 33.23 -14.20 15.49
CA LYS A 333 32.55 -14.20 14.18
C LYS A 333 33.44 -13.59 13.12
N TRP A 334 34.18 -12.53 13.45
CA TRP A 334 35.21 -11.97 12.59
C TRP A 334 36.22 -13.03 12.17
N LEU A 335 36.70 -13.85 13.11
CA LEU A 335 37.62 -14.95 12.81
C LEU A 335 37.05 -15.95 11.80
N VAL A 336 35.76 -16.27 11.89
CA VAL A 336 35.07 -17.12 10.90
C VAL A 336 35.08 -16.45 9.52
N TRP A 337 34.68 -15.18 9.46
CA TRP A 337 34.68 -14.40 8.22
C TRP A 337 36.06 -14.32 7.61
N GLN A 338 37.07 -13.94 8.39
CA GLN A 338 38.46 -13.82 7.96
C GLN A 338 39.00 -15.13 7.40
N THR A 339 38.84 -16.23 8.15
CA THR A 339 39.37 -17.54 7.73
C THR A 339 38.75 -18.03 6.43
N VAL A 340 37.41 -17.89 6.28
CA VAL A 340 36.75 -18.29 5.04
C VAL A 340 37.09 -17.29 3.92
N TRP A 341 37.17 -16.00 4.22
CA TRP A 341 37.49 -14.99 3.21
C TRP A 341 38.89 -15.21 2.62
N ASP A 342 39.89 -15.41 3.48
CA ASP A 342 41.28 -15.63 3.05
C ASP A 342 41.45 -16.92 2.24
N GLU A 343 40.62 -17.95 2.49
CA GLU A 343 40.62 -19.20 1.74
C GLU A 343 40.13 -19.03 0.30
N TYR A 344 39.06 -18.25 0.11
CA TYR A 344 38.33 -18.13 -1.16
C TYR A 344 38.61 -16.84 -1.95
N PHE A 345 39.12 -15.78 -1.29
CA PHE A 345 39.41 -14.47 -1.87
C PHE A 345 40.88 -14.08 -1.67
N ARG A 346 41.80 -15.02 -1.92
CA ARG A 346 43.24 -14.95 -1.54
C ARG A 346 43.98 -13.66 -1.91
N LEU A 347 43.55 -12.96 -2.97
CA LEU A 347 44.19 -11.74 -3.46
C LEU A 347 43.61 -10.45 -2.87
N LEU A 348 42.62 -10.53 -1.98
CA LEU A 348 41.98 -9.37 -1.37
C LEU A 348 41.76 -9.58 0.14
N PRO A 349 42.55 -8.93 1.02
CA PRO A 349 42.39 -9.10 2.46
C PRO A 349 41.02 -8.59 2.94
N LEU A 350 40.46 -9.28 3.92
CA LEU A 350 39.17 -8.90 4.50
C LEU A 350 39.28 -7.57 5.26
N THR A 351 38.39 -6.63 4.93
CA THR A 351 38.14 -5.43 5.72
C THR A 351 36.65 -5.30 6.01
N THR A 352 36.29 -4.54 7.05
CA THR A 352 34.89 -4.32 7.43
C THR A 352 34.08 -3.74 6.27
N ASN A 353 34.66 -2.80 5.52
CA ASN A 353 34.03 -2.20 4.34
C ASN A 353 33.74 -3.23 3.24
N GLN A 354 34.70 -4.13 2.95
CA GLN A 354 34.49 -5.18 1.96
C GLN A 354 33.37 -6.15 2.36
N LEU A 355 33.32 -6.51 3.65
CA LEU A 355 32.25 -7.36 4.16
C LEU A 355 30.89 -6.66 4.11
N GLN A 356 30.83 -5.38 4.46
CA GLN A 356 29.60 -4.58 4.37
C GLN A 356 29.10 -4.47 2.93
N LYS A 357 29.99 -4.19 1.97
CA LYS A 357 29.68 -4.19 0.53
C LYS A 357 29.11 -5.53 0.06
N ALA A 358 29.75 -6.63 0.43
CA ALA A 358 29.27 -7.96 0.08
C ALA A 358 27.90 -8.28 0.70
N LEU A 359 27.71 -7.98 1.99
CA LEU A 359 26.49 -8.33 2.72
C LEU A 359 25.29 -7.45 2.38
N PHE A 360 25.49 -6.13 2.30
CA PHE A 360 24.40 -5.16 2.18
C PHE A 360 24.20 -4.62 0.76
N HIS A 361 25.26 -4.60 -0.06
CA HIS A 361 25.21 -4.03 -1.42
C HIS A 361 25.36 -5.09 -2.53
N LEU A 362 25.64 -6.35 -2.15
CA LEU A 362 25.87 -7.46 -3.08
C LEU A 362 27.02 -7.19 -4.05
N GLU A 363 28.00 -6.41 -3.58
CA GLU A 363 29.24 -6.10 -4.28
C GLU A 363 30.33 -7.06 -3.78
N PHE A 364 30.80 -7.93 -4.66
CA PHE A 364 31.76 -8.97 -4.32
C PHE A 364 33.14 -8.68 -4.92
N PRO A 365 34.20 -9.30 -4.35
CA PRO A 365 35.53 -9.26 -4.95
C PRO A 365 35.50 -9.73 -6.42
N PRO A 366 36.35 -9.15 -7.29
CA PRO A 366 36.40 -9.55 -8.69
C PRO A 366 36.82 -11.02 -8.84
N PRO A 367 36.39 -11.72 -9.91
CA PRO A 367 36.69 -13.15 -10.11
C PRO A 367 38.17 -13.49 -10.04
N ILE A 368 39.06 -12.57 -10.39
CA ILE A 368 40.51 -12.77 -10.33
C ILE A 368 41.00 -13.08 -8.90
N CYS A 369 40.29 -12.58 -7.88
CA CYS A 369 40.59 -12.85 -6.48
C CYS A 369 40.09 -14.22 -6.01
N CYS A 370 39.24 -14.89 -6.79
CA CYS A 370 38.68 -16.22 -6.53
C CYS A 370 39.39 -17.28 -7.36
N PRO A 371 40.45 -17.92 -6.85
CA PRO A 371 41.14 -18.99 -7.57
C PRO A 371 40.27 -20.25 -7.72
N LEU A 372 39.19 -20.36 -6.95
CA LEU A 372 38.20 -21.42 -7.05
C LEU A 372 37.03 -20.94 -7.92
N PRO A 373 36.48 -21.79 -8.81
CA PRO A 373 35.34 -21.47 -9.67
C PRO A 373 34.00 -21.46 -8.91
N VAL A 374 33.98 -20.93 -7.69
CA VAL A 374 32.81 -20.85 -6.83
C VAL A 374 32.29 -19.41 -6.87
N SER A 375 30.99 -19.23 -7.05
CA SER A 375 30.37 -17.90 -6.98
C SER A 375 30.67 -17.22 -5.62
N PRO A 376 31.17 -15.97 -5.60
CA PRO A 376 31.38 -15.22 -4.35
C PRO A 376 30.13 -15.13 -3.46
N ALA A 377 28.94 -15.11 -4.09
CA ALA A 377 27.68 -15.11 -3.38
C ALA A 377 27.45 -16.41 -2.57
N ILE A 378 27.89 -17.57 -3.09
CA ILE A 378 27.84 -18.84 -2.35
C ILE A 378 28.71 -18.73 -1.10
N VAL A 379 29.96 -18.25 -1.24
CA VAL A 379 30.92 -18.12 -0.14
C VAL A 379 30.36 -17.21 0.97
N VAL A 380 29.94 -16.00 0.60
CA VAL A 380 29.41 -15.01 1.55
C VAL A 380 28.11 -15.50 2.18
N GLY A 381 27.19 -16.04 1.37
CA GLY A 381 25.88 -16.49 1.83
C GLY A 381 25.96 -17.66 2.82
N TYR A 382 26.78 -18.67 2.53
CA TYR A 382 26.92 -19.82 3.42
C TYR A 382 27.75 -19.54 4.67
N THR A 383 28.68 -18.59 4.61
CA THR A 383 29.37 -18.08 5.80
C THR A 383 28.38 -17.34 6.71
N LEU A 384 27.54 -16.47 6.14
CA LEU A 384 26.45 -15.81 6.85
C LEU A 384 25.50 -16.83 7.50
N LEU A 385 25.09 -17.86 6.75
CA LEU A 385 24.23 -18.92 7.27
C LEU A 385 24.88 -19.72 8.41
N GLY A 386 26.19 -19.99 8.31
CA GLY A 386 26.96 -20.66 9.36
C GLY A 386 26.98 -19.84 10.65
N VAL A 387 27.35 -18.56 10.56
CA VAL A 387 27.35 -17.63 11.70
C VAL A 387 25.96 -17.50 12.31
N TRP A 388 24.92 -17.37 11.47
CA TRP A 388 23.53 -17.33 11.89
C TRP A 388 23.15 -18.58 12.71
N ARG A 389 23.32 -19.77 12.12
CA ARG A 389 22.95 -21.04 12.75
C ARG A 389 23.67 -21.24 14.07
N ALA A 390 24.99 -21.03 14.12
CA ALA A 390 25.77 -21.21 15.33
C ALA A 390 25.35 -20.25 16.45
N THR A 391 25.02 -19.00 16.11
CA THR A 391 24.54 -18.03 17.11
C THR A 391 23.19 -18.47 17.71
N TRP A 392 22.27 -19.00 16.89
CA TRP A 392 20.98 -19.47 17.40
C TRP A 392 21.03 -20.83 18.09
N GLN A 393 21.97 -21.70 17.71
CA GLN A 393 22.27 -22.94 18.45
C GLN A 393 22.79 -22.63 19.86
N LEU A 394 23.60 -21.58 20.01
CA LEU A 394 23.99 -21.10 21.33
C LEU A 394 22.79 -20.61 22.15
N ILE A 395 21.92 -19.80 21.55
CA ILE A 395 20.80 -19.16 22.27
C ILE A 395 19.73 -20.16 22.69
N PHE A 396 19.35 -21.10 21.81
CA PHE A 396 18.22 -22.00 22.06
C PHE A 396 18.66 -23.37 22.60
N ASN A 397 19.85 -23.84 22.23
CA ASN A 397 20.31 -25.20 22.55
C ASN A 397 21.59 -25.21 23.41
N ASN A 398 22.02 -24.05 23.93
CA ASN A 398 23.24 -23.89 24.73
C ASN A 398 24.52 -24.47 24.11
N GLN A 399 24.57 -24.59 22.78
CA GLN A 399 25.77 -25.06 22.09
C GLN A 399 26.79 -23.93 21.95
N LEU A 400 27.99 -24.12 22.50
CA LEU A 400 29.05 -23.11 22.47
C LEU A 400 29.41 -22.71 21.02
N PHE A 401 29.55 -21.41 20.80
CA PHE A 401 30.00 -20.88 19.51
C PHE A 401 31.51 -21.15 19.36
N ALA A 402 31.85 -22.18 18.59
CA ALA A 402 33.22 -22.54 18.25
C ALA A 402 33.54 -22.17 16.78
N PRO A 403 34.39 -21.16 16.51
CA PRO A 403 34.70 -20.70 15.15
C PRO A 403 35.12 -21.84 14.20
N SER A 404 35.94 -22.79 14.67
CA SER A 404 36.39 -23.95 13.87
C SER A 404 35.23 -24.79 13.33
N ILE A 405 34.22 -25.07 14.15
CA ILE A 405 33.02 -25.83 13.76
C ILE A 405 32.20 -25.04 12.73
N VAL A 406 32.06 -23.72 12.94
CA VAL A 406 31.33 -22.85 12.00
C VAL A 406 32.03 -22.80 10.65
N ILE A 407 33.36 -22.65 10.63
CA ILE A 407 34.19 -22.66 9.41
C ILE A 407 34.04 -23.98 8.68
N GLN A 408 34.15 -25.12 9.37
CA GLN A 408 34.00 -26.44 8.75
C GLN A 408 32.60 -26.65 8.16
N SER A 409 31.57 -26.18 8.87
CA SER A 409 30.19 -26.21 8.41
C SER A 409 29.99 -25.35 7.15
N ALA A 410 30.53 -24.12 7.14
CA ALA A 410 30.50 -23.22 5.99
C ALA A 410 31.21 -23.86 4.78
N ARG A 411 32.43 -24.37 4.95
CA ARG A 411 33.20 -25.09 3.90
C ARG A 411 32.39 -26.24 3.30
N ARG A 412 31.76 -27.06 4.13
CA ARG A 412 30.95 -28.19 3.67
C ARG A 412 29.79 -27.71 2.80
N LEU A 413 29.06 -26.67 3.26
CA LEU A 413 27.92 -26.11 2.52
C LEU A 413 28.35 -25.44 1.21
N ILE A 414 29.48 -24.71 1.21
CA ILE A 414 30.05 -24.10 0.00
C ILE A 414 30.43 -25.17 -1.02
N ARG A 415 31.14 -26.22 -0.59
CA ARG A 415 31.52 -27.35 -1.47
C ARG A 415 30.29 -28.09 -2.02
N GLN A 416 29.27 -28.29 -1.19
CA GLN A 416 28.03 -28.91 -1.63
C GLN A 416 27.33 -28.05 -2.68
N ALA A 417 27.14 -26.76 -2.43
CA ALA A 417 26.50 -25.86 -3.38
C ALA A 417 27.26 -25.75 -4.70
N TYR A 418 28.59 -25.73 -4.66
CA TYR A 418 29.41 -25.77 -5.86
C TYR A 418 29.23 -27.07 -6.66
N ARG A 419 29.14 -28.23 -5.99
CA ARG A 419 28.86 -29.52 -6.67
C ARG A 419 27.48 -29.54 -7.31
N GLU A 420 26.48 -28.99 -6.63
CA GLU A 420 25.12 -28.84 -7.16
C GLU A 420 25.10 -27.93 -8.40
N GLU A 421 25.87 -26.83 -8.38
CA GLU A 421 26.01 -25.92 -9.53
C GLU A 421 26.66 -26.63 -10.73
N LEU A 422 27.75 -27.38 -10.52
CA LEU A 422 28.37 -28.19 -11.57
C LEU A 422 27.40 -29.22 -12.17
N PHE A 423 26.61 -29.89 -11.32
CA PHE A 423 25.61 -30.84 -11.77
C PHE A 423 24.53 -30.18 -12.64
N LEU A 424 24.03 -29.00 -12.23
CA LEU A 424 23.06 -28.24 -13.02
C LEU A 424 23.63 -27.73 -14.36
N GLN A 425 24.94 -27.54 -14.44
CA GLN A 425 25.66 -27.16 -15.66
C GLN A 425 26.03 -28.37 -16.54
N GLY A 426 25.68 -29.60 -16.12
CA GLY A 426 26.03 -30.82 -16.85
C GLY A 426 27.50 -31.23 -16.74
N CYS A 427 28.26 -30.64 -15.80
CA CYS A 427 29.66 -30.97 -15.57
C CYS A 427 29.78 -32.14 -14.57
N ALA A 428 30.56 -33.17 -14.92
CA ALA A 428 30.86 -34.28 -14.01
C ALA A 428 31.70 -33.78 -12.82
N HIS A 429 31.14 -33.84 -11.62
CA HIS A 429 31.78 -33.43 -10.36
C HIS A 429 32.61 -34.55 -9.71
N ARG A 430 32.78 -35.68 -10.40
CA ARG A 430 33.59 -36.85 -10.04
C ARG A 430 34.43 -37.25 -11.25
N ALA A 431 35.57 -37.90 -11.00
CA ALA A 431 36.30 -38.58 -12.06
C ALA A 431 35.31 -39.49 -12.81
N LEU A 432 35.20 -39.31 -14.13
CA LEU A 432 34.51 -40.25 -14.98
C LEU A 432 35.21 -41.60 -14.79
N PRO A 433 34.49 -42.72 -14.65
CA PRO A 433 35.15 -44.02 -14.65
C PRO A 433 36.02 -44.10 -15.90
N LEU A 434 37.30 -44.42 -15.71
CA LEU A 434 38.21 -44.73 -16.80
C LEU A 434 37.61 -45.92 -17.54
N PHE A 435 36.90 -45.67 -18.63
CA PHE A 435 36.63 -46.71 -19.61
C PHE A 435 37.97 -46.94 -20.33
N SER A 436 38.77 -47.88 -19.81
CA SER A 436 39.86 -48.42 -20.61
C SER A 436 39.20 -49.25 -21.71
N PHE A 437 39.24 -48.78 -22.94
CA PHE A 437 38.99 -49.63 -24.09
C PHE A 437 40.19 -50.59 -24.19
N HIS A 438 40.04 -51.75 -23.57
CA HIS A 438 40.81 -52.95 -23.90
C HIS A 438 39.90 -53.92 -24.64
#